data_AF-A0A7X4DRJ3-F1
#
_entry.id   AF-A0A7X4DRJ3-F1
#
_cell.length_a   1.000
_cell.length_b   1.000
_cell.length_c   1.000
_cell.angle_alpha   90.00
_cell.angle_beta   90.00
_cell.angle_gamma   90.00
#
_symmetry.space_group_name_H-M   'P 1'
#
loop_
_entity.id
_entity.type
_entity.pdbx_description
1 polymer ?
#
loop_
_entity_poly.entity_id
_entity_poly.type
_entity_poly.pdbx_seq_one_letter_code
_entity_poly.pdbx_strand_id
1 'polypeptide(L)'
;MTLGERAPYGRGAETVLDRSVRDCWQISPDQILVGGSSWDEAFGHILERVAEGLGYPVDVVQAELCKFLLCEEGGFFAPHRDTEKADGMVATLVVALPVAGQGGELFIRHQDREAVVDMRSGDPSELI
;
A
#
# COMPACT_ATOMS: atom_id res chain seq x y z
N MET A 1 14.16 13.28 16.71
CA MET A 1 13.36 13.24 15.46
C MET A 1 12.71 11.89 15.38
N THR A 2 11.38 11.83 15.29
CA THR A 2 10.63 10.61 14.98
C THR A 2 10.49 10.47 13.47
N LEU A 3 10.77 9.29 12.91
CA LEU A 3 10.81 9.03 11.46
C LEU A 3 9.40 9.03 10.83
N GLY A 4 8.34 8.88 11.61
CA GLY A 4 6.96 8.83 11.13
C GLY A 4 5.97 9.53 12.05
N GLU A 5 4.75 9.70 11.53
CA GLU A 5 3.61 10.33 12.19
C GLU A 5 2.39 9.40 12.18
N ARG A 6 1.36 9.69 12.98
CA ARG A 6 0.12 8.92 12.91
C ARG A 6 -0.58 9.19 11.58
N ALA A 7 -0.99 8.15 10.87
CA ALA A 7 -1.54 8.25 9.53
C ALA A 7 -2.91 8.94 9.55
N PRO A 8 -3.05 10.16 8.99
CA PRO A 8 -4.36 10.78 8.84
C PRO A 8 -5.13 10.13 7.69
N TYR A 9 -6.40 10.49 7.55
CA TYR A 9 -7.23 10.15 6.40
C TYR A 9 -7.98 11.37 5.86
N GLY A 10 -8.38 11.29 4.59
CA GLY A 10 -9.18 12.33 3.95
C GLY A 10 -10.66 12.17 4.28
N ARG A 11 -11.34 13.27 4.59
CA ARG A 11 -12.79 13.37 4.76
C ARG A 11 -13.30 14.56 3.96
N GLY A 12 -13.68 14.31 2.71
CA GLY A 12 -13.96 15.40 1.76
C GLY A 12 -12.69 16.22 1.52
N ALA A 13 -12.76 17.52 1.80
CA ALA A 13 -11.61 18.44 1.70
C ALA A 13 -10.71 18.47 2.95
N GLU A 14 -11.10 17.78 4.04
CA GLU A 14 -10.36 17.78 5.30
C GLU A 14 -9.36 16.62 5.37
N THR A 15 -8.22 16.88 6.02
CA THR A 15 -7.30 15.84 6.48
C THR A 15 -7.48 15.69 7.99
N VAL A 16 -7.91 14.50 8.44
CA VAL A 16 -8.35 14.25 9.81
C VAL A 16 -7.47 13.19 10.45
N LEU A 17 -7.09 13.43 11.71
CA LEU A 17 -6.43 12.47 12.56
C LEU A 17 -7.44 11.90 13.57
N ASP A 18 -7.91 10.67 13.34
CA ASP A 18 -8.80 9.94 14.26
C ASP A 18 -8.41 8.46 14.28
N ARG A 19 -7.89 8.01 15.42
CA ARG A 19 -7.38 6.65 15.64
C ARG A 19 -8.49 5.61 15.77
N SER A 20 -9.75 6.02 15.92
CA SER A 20 -10.88 5.10 15.83
C SER A 20 -11.23 4.70 14.38
N VAL A 21 -10.67 5.42 13.40
CA VAL A 21 -10.86 5.16 11.96
C VAL A 21 -9.59 4.59 11.33
N ARG A 22 -8.41 5.09 11.74
CA ARG A 22 -7.11 4.65 11.21
C ARG A 22 -6.09 4.72 12.32
N ASP A 23 -5.64 3.57 12.80
CA ASP A 23 -4.57 3.48 13.80
C ASP A 23 -3.33 2.79 13.22
N CYS A 24 -2.60 3.54 12.40
CA CYS A 24 -1.29 3.14 11.91
C CYS A 24 -0.37 4.37 11.86
N TRP A 25 0.91 4.13 11.70
CA TRP A 25 1.91 5.14 11.40
C TRP A 25 2.08 5.29 9.89
N GLN A 26 2.46 6.48 9.45
CA GLN A 26 2.94 6.73 8.09
C GLN A 26 4.30 7.41 8.10
N ILE A 27 5.06 7.17 7.05
CA ILE A 27 6.29 7.89 6.71
C ILE A 27 6.11 8.46 5.30
N SER A 28 6.51 9.72 5.12
CA SER A 28 6.35 10.43 3.86
C SER A 28 7.35 9.91 2.80
N PRO A 29 6.99 9.87 1.51
CA PRO A 29 7.88 9.36 0.45
C PRO A 29 9.25 10.04 0.37
N ASP A 30 9.33 11.34 0.67
CA ASP A 30 10.59 12.10 0.68
C ASP A 30 11.57 11.67 1.78
N GLN A 31 11.11 10.87 2.73
CA GLN A 31 11.90 10.34 3.84
C GLN A 31 12.33 8.88 3.63
N ILE A 32 11.97 8.29 2.48
CA ILE A 32 12.17 6.87 2.21
C ILE A 32 12.88 6.69 0.89
N LEU A 33 13.88 5.81 0.90
CA LEU A 33 14.45 5.26 -0.31
C LEU A 33 14.07 3.79 -0.38
N VAL A 34 13.38 3.41 -1.44
CA VAL A 34 13.10 2.01 -1.77
C VAL A 34 14.05 1.61 -2.89
N GLY A 35 14.75 0.50 -2.71
CA GLY A 35 15.78 0.07 -3.65
C GLY A 35 16.45 -1.21 -3.20
N GLY A 36 17.50 -1.59 -3.93
CA GLY A 36 18.21 -2.86 -3.80
C GLY A 36 18.67 -3.32 -5.17
N SER A 37 19.63 -4.23 -5.25
CA SER A 37 20.23 -4.64 -6.53
C SER A 37 19.24 -5.23 -7.53
N SER A 38 18.14 -5.81 -7.06
CA SER A 38 17.08 -6.43 -7.87
C SER A 38 15.76 -5.66 -7.86
N TRP A 39 15.68 -4.52 -7.15
CA TRP A 39 14.41 -3.83 -6.92
C TRP A 39 13.78 -3.34 -8.22
N ASP A 40 14.54 -2.61 -9.04
CA ASP A 40 14.00 -1.99 -10.26
C ASP A 40 13.49 -3.04 -11.26
N GLU A 41 14.22 -4.15 -11.41
CA GLU A 41 13.81 -5.28 -12.26
C GLU A 41 12.54 -5.96 -11.72
N ALA A 42 12.53 -6.31 -10.43
CA ALA A 42 11.37 -6.96 -9.81
C ALA A 42 10.12 -6.06 -9.84
N PHE A 43 10.28 -4.77 -9.56
CA PHE A 43 9.18 -3.81 -9.59
C PHE A 43 8.68 -3.55 -11.02
N GLY A 44 9.58 -3.53 -12.01
CA GLY A 44 9.21 -3.50 -13.42
C GLY A 44 8.28 -4.65 -13.80
N HIS A 45 8.63 -5.89 -13.43
CA HIS A 45 7.77 -7.05 -13.66
C HIS A 45 6.43 -7.00 -12.91
N ILE A 46 6.38 -6.39 -11.72
CA ILE A 46 5.12 -6.14 -11.01
C ILE A 46 4.25 -5.19 -11.84
N LEU A 47 4.81 -4.08 -12.33
CA LEU A 47 4.06 -3.11 -13.14
C LEU A 47 3.57 -3.68 -14.47
N GLU A 48 4.38 -4.51 -15.13
CA GLU A 48 3.95 -5.25 -16.34
C GLU A 48 2.68 -6.07 -16.09
N ARG A 49 2.68 -6.86 -14.99
CA ARG A 49 1.54 -7.69 -14.60
C ARG A 49 0.32 -6.86 -14.19
N VAL A 50 0.55 -5.74 -13.51
CA VAL A 50 -0.53 -4.81 -13.13
C VAL A 50 -1.15 -4.19 -14.38
N ALA A 51 -0.34 -3.72 -15.33
CA ALA A 51 -0.81 -3.15 -16.58
C ALA A 51 -1.66 -4.16 -17.37
N GLU A 52 -1.16 -5.38 -17.53
CA GLU A 52 -1.90 -6.47 -18.17
C GLU A 52 -3.23 -6.76 -17.45
N GLY A 53 -3.19 -6.90 -16.12
CA GLY A 53 -4.37 -7.19 -15.30
C GLY A 53 -5.43 -6.08 -15.32
N LEU A 54 -5.02 -4.83 -15.52
CA LEU A 54 -5.91 -3.67 -15.66
C LEU A 54 -6.33 -3.43 -17.13
N GLY A 55 -5.74 -4.13 -18.10
CA GLY A 55 -6.04 -3.98 -19.52
C GLY A 55 -5.39 -2.76 -20.18
N TYR A 56 -4.28 -2.26 -19.62
CA TYR A 56 -3.49 -1.16 -20.18
C TYR A 56 -2.23 -1.67 -20.90
N PRO A 57 -1.70 -0.93 -21.89
CA PRO A 57 -0.35 -1.14 -22.37
C PRO A 57 0.68 -1.03 -21.24
N VAL A 58 1.71 -1.88 -21.27
CA VAL A 58 2.75 -1.94 -20.23
C VAL A 58 3.46 -0.60 -20.05
N ASP A 59 3.69 0.13 -21.13
CA ASP A 59 4.46 1.36 -21.18
C ASP A 59 3.71 2.60 -20.67
N VAL A 60 2.40 2.50 -20.40
CA VAL A 60 1.60 3.65 -19.94
C VAL A 60 1.29 3.63 -18.44
N VAL A 61 1.47 2.49 -17.76
CA VAL A 61 1.21 2.37 -16.33
C VAL A 61 2.46 2.74 -15.55
N GLN A 62 2.30 3.69 -14.64
CA GLN A 62 3.35 4.14 -13.73
C GLN A 62 2.86 4.04 -12.29
N ALA A 63 3.80 3.91 -11.35
CA ALA A 63 3.51 3.93 -9.92
C ALA A 63 4.35 5.00 -9.22
N GLU A 64 3.69 5.76 -8.36
CA GLU A 64 4.32 6.76 -7.50
C GLU A 64 4.18 6.32 -6.05
N LEU A 65 5.27 6.36 -5.28
CA LEU A 65 5.23 6.05 -3.86
C LEU A 65 4.42 7.14 -3.14
N CYS A 66 3.21 6.79 -2.69
CA CYS A 66 2.33 7.73 -1.98
C CYS A 66 2.70 7.88 -0.50
N LYS A 67 2.96 6.76 0.19
CA LYS A 67 3.35 6.70 1.61
C LYS A 67 3.78 5.30 1.98
N PHE A 68 4.57 5.19 3.04
CA PHE A 68 4.82 3.94 3.74
C PHE A 68 3.98 3.85 4.99
N LEU A 69 3.42 2.67 5.27
CA LEU A 69 2.53 2.44 6.40
C LEU A 69 3.11 1.38 7.33
N LEU A 70 3.03 1.64 8.62
CA LEU A 70 3.37 0.67 9.66
C LEU A 70 2.18 0.57 10.63
N CYS A 71 1.54 -0.58 10.64
CA CYS A 71 0.50 -0.90 11.61
C CYS A 71 1.12 -1.80 12.69
N GLU A 72 1.01 -1.35 13.94
CA GLU A 72 1.42 -2.13 15.10
C GLU A 72 0.32 -3.13 15.47
N GLU A 73 0.56 -3.96 16.50
CA GLU A 73 -0.48 -4.85 17.04
C GLU A 73 -1.75 -4.06 17.41
N GLY A 74 -2.90 -4.54 16.94
CA GLY A 74 -4.20 -3.86 17.10
C GLY A 74 -4.44 -2.67 16.17
N GLY A 75 -3.44 -2.26 15.38
CA GLY A 75 -3.57 -1.22 14.37
C GLY A 75 -4.44 -1.65 13.18
N PHE A 76 -5.17 -0.71 12.58
CA PHE A 76 -6.12 -1.01 11.52
C PHE A 76 -6.45 0.19 10.64
N PHE A 77 -7.13 -0.10 9.53
CA PHE A 77 -7.83 0.86 8.68
C PHE A 77 -9.31 0.47 8.63
N ALA A 78 -10.21 1.39 8.97
CA ALA A 78 -11.63 1.20 8.75
C ALA A 78 -11.93 1.02 7.24
N PRO A 79 -13.01 0.31 6.87
CA PRO A 79 -13.42 0.18 5.48
C PRO A 79 -13.58 1.55 4.81
N HIS A 80 -12.91 1.75 3.68
CA HIS A 80 -12.96 2.99 2.94
C HIS A 80 -12.72 2.75 1.45
N ARG A 81 -13.04 3.76 0.64
CA ARG A 81 -12.61 3.86 -0.75
C ARG A 81 -11.42 4.81 -0.80
N ASP A 82 -10.37 4.42 -1.51
CA ASP A 82 -9.26 5.33 -1.75
C ASP A 82 -9.70 6.55 -2.56
N THR A 83 -9.08 7.68 -2.25
CA THR A 83 -9.23 8.93 -2.98
C THR A 83 -8.06 9.07 -3.93
N GLU A 84 -8.31 9.56 -5.14
CA GLU A 84 -7.27 9.88 -6.11
C GLU A 84 -6.23 10.84 -5.49
N LYS A 85 -4.95 10.58 -5.76
CA LYS A 85 -3.81 11.34 -5.22
C LYS A 85 -2.99 12.05 -6.29
N ALA A 86 -3.14 11.63 -7.53
CA ALA A 86 -2.50 12.20 -8.71
C ALA A 86 -3.49 12.14 -9.88
N ASP A 87 -3.33 13.07 -10.83
CA ASP A 87 -4.13 13.10 -12.04
C ASP A 87 -3.95 11.78 -12.82
N GLY A 88 -5.06 11.15 -13.21
CA GLY A 88 -5.02 9.87 -13.91
C GLY A 88 -4.77 8.66 -13.03
N MET A 89 -4.81 8.78 -11.69
CA MET A 89 -4.75 7.64 -10.80
C MET A 89 -5.95 6.69 -11.01
N VAL A 90 -5.69 5.46 -11.42
CA VAL A 90 -6.72 4.44 -11.66
C VAL A 90 -6.81 3.36 -10.59
N ALA A 91 -5.75 3.17 -9.79
CA ALA A 91 -5.66 2.10 -8.80
C ALA A 91 -4.66 2.44 -7.69
N THR A 92 -4.74 1.69 -6.59
CA THR A 92 -3.72 1.67 -5.52
C THR A 92 -2.94 0.36 -5.61
N LEU A 93 -1.61 0.43 -5.69
CA LEU A 93 -0.71 -0.71 -5.55
C LEU A 93 -0.16 -0.75 -4.12
N VAL A 94 -0.38 -1.87 -3.42
CA VAL A 94 0.19 -2.10 -2.09
C VAL A 94 1.27 -3.17 -2.19
N VAL A 95 2.48 -2.84 -1.74
CA VAL A 95 3.60 -3.79 -1.64
C VAL A 95 3.78 -4.13 -0.16
N ALA A 96 3.52 -5.38 0.21
CA ALA A 96 3.83 -5.89 1.53
C ALA A 96 5.32 -6.21 1.63
N LEU A 97 6.00 -5.64 2.63
CA LEU A 97 7.38 -6.01 2.91
C LEU A 97 7.43 -7.34 3.68
N PRO A 98 8.49 -8.14 3.50
CA PRO A 98 8.63 -9.41 4.18
C PRO A 98 8.95 -9.21 5.67
N VAL A 99 7.91 -9.06 6.47
CA VAL A 99 8.00 -8.87 7.91
C VAL A 99 7.23 -9.99 8.60
N ALA A 100 7.88 -10.64 9.57
CA ALA A 100 7.23 -11.65 10.40
C ALA A 100 6.09 -11.00 11.21
N GLY A 101 4.89 -11.56 11.12
CA GLY A 101 3.72 -11.02 11.78
C GLY A 101 2.49 -11.90 11.64
N GLN A 102 1.40 -11.49 12.31
CA GLN A 102 0.08 -12.11 12.24
C GLN A 102 -0.98 -11.03 12.00
N GLY A 103 -2.07 -11.41 11.33
CA GLY A 103 -3.11 -10.48 10.89
C GLY A 103 -2.66 -9.60 9.72
N GLY A 104 -3.30 -8.44 9.58
CA GLY A 104 -3.00 -7.48 8.51
C GLY A 104 -3.64 -7.84 7.17
N GLU A 105 -4.68 -8.68 7.17
CA GLU A 105 -5.39 -9.06 5.96
C GLU A 105 -6.04 -7.85 5.29
N LEU A 106 -5.86 -7.76 3.97
CA LEU A 106 -6.50 -6.75 3.14
C LEU A 106 -7.85 -7.27 2.63
N PHE A 107 -8.93 -6.70 3.14
CA PHE A 107 -10.29 -6.98 2.69
C PHE A 107 -10.66 -6.06 1.52
N ILE A 108 -10.91 -6.63 0.35
CA ILE A 108 -11.31 -5.92 -0.86
C ILE A 108 -12.76 -6.26 -1.15
N ARG A 109 -13.63 -5.25 -1.16
CA ARG A 109 -15.07 -5.41 -1.41
C ARG A 109 -15.48 -4.65 -2.66
N HIS A 110 -16.24 -5.31 -3.52
CA HIS A 110 -16.85 -4.69 -4.68
C HIS A 110 -18.23 -5.32 -4.94
N GLN A 111 -19.27 -4.51 -4.84
CA GLN A 111 -20.67 -4.96 -4.91
C GLN A 111 -20.95 -6.06 -3.86
N ASP A 112 -21.43 -7.22 -4.27
CA ASP A 112 -21.72 -8.39 -3.45
C ASP A 112 -20.50 -9.32 -3.27
N ARG A 113 -19.33 -8.94 -3.79
CA ARG A 113 -18.10 -9.73 -3.75
C ARG A 113 -17.13 -9.21 -2.71
N GLU A 114 -16.51 -10.14 -1.99
CA GLU A 114 -15.39 -9.89 -1.09
C GLU A 114 -14.23 -10.82 -1.47
N ALA A 115 -13.02 -10.26 -1.46
CA ALA A 115 -11.77 -11.00 -1.49
C ALA A 115 -10.93 -10.61 -0.27
N VAL A 116 -10.25 -11.58 0.32
CA VAL A 116 -9.33 -11.36 1.43
C VAL A 116 -7.94 -11.73 0.95
N VAL A 117 -7.03 -10.77 1.00
CA VAL A 117 -5.62 -10.97 0.65
C VAL A 117 -4.82 -11.03 1.94
N ASP A 118 -4.16 -12.16 2.15
CA ASP A 118 -3.16 -12.29 3.20
C ASP A 118 -1.91 -11.50 2.79
N MET A 119 -1.61 -10.44 3.55
CA MET A 119 -0.51 -9.53 3.25
C MET A 119 0.82 -10.02 3.85
N ARG A 120 0.85 -11.19 4.49
CA ARG A 120 2.10 -11.77 4.98
C ARG A 120 2.94 -12.24 3.79
N SER A 121 4.24 -11.96 3.83
CA SER A 121 5.16 -12.69 2.97
C SER A 121 5.29 -14.12 3.48
N GLY A 122 5.52 -15.06 2.56
CA GLY A 122 6.17 -16.34 2.93
C GLY A 122 7.51 -16.09 3.64
N ASP A 123 8.05 -17.15 4.23
CA ASP A 123 9.29 -17.13 5.03
C ASP A 123 10.39 -16.24 4.39
N PRO A 124 10.89 -15.19 5.08
CA PRO A 124 11.93 -14.31 4.56
C PRO A 124 13.21 -15.03 4.13
N SER A 125 13.43 -16.26 4.60
CA SER A 125 14.56 -17.10 4.19
C SER A 125 14.47 -17.64 2.75
N GLU A 126 13.30 -17.54 2.09
CA GLU A 126 13.12 -17.92 0.68
C GLU A 126 13.46 -16.79 -0.31
N LEU A 127 13.86 -15.61 0.19
CA LEU A 127 14.25 -14.45 -0.63
C LEU A 127 15.78 -14.33 -0.83
N ILE A 128 16.54 -15.42 -0.59
CA ILE A 128 18.01 -15.50 -0.74
C ILE A 128 18.38 -16.30 -1.99
#